data_AF-A0A093VDC0-F1
#
_entry.id   AF-A0A093VDC0-F1
#
_cell.length_a   1.000
_cell.length_b   1.000
_cell.length_c   1.000
_cell.angle_alpha   90.00
_cell.angle_beta   90.00
_cell.angle_gamma   90.00
#
_symmetry.space_group_name_H-M   'P 1'
#
loop_
_entity.id
_entity.type
_entity.pdbx_description
1 polymer ?
#
loop_
_entity_poly.entity_id
_entity_poly.type
_entity_poly.pdbx_seq_one_letter_code
_entity_poly.pdbx_strand_id
1 'polypeptide(L)'
;MENILCDKDDDARGPDKWETYDLQPVDYFYPERDLLPDPLTSEETMSRLFNEFKDKIRITKQQYSTFRKTHEEDRKSEWREGALSTDGKWKYRAVLLDFFWAKHKLQAQAMTGVIQTFNVIGRNGPMSITTTAEEYREKFLGMVDGLVELQG
;
A
#
# COMPACT_ATOMS: atom_id res chain seq x y z
N MET A 1 18.77 -3.36 -1.36
CA MET A 1 17.73 -3.66 -0.35
C MET A 1 17.91 -5.11 0.06
N GLU A 2 17.73 -5.45 1.33
CA GLU A 2 17.81 -6.83 1.82
C GLU A 2 16.52 -7.60 1.53
N ASN A 3 16.61 -8.89 1.20
CA ASN A 3 15.44 -9.73 0.92
C ASN A 3 14.73 -10.10 2.22
N ILE A 4 13.48 -9.64 2.40
CA ILE A 4 12.66 -9.96 3.58
C ILE A 4 11.93 -11.33 3.45
N LEU A 5 11.92 -11.95 2.27
CA LEU A 5 11.32 -13.26 2.03
C LEU A 5 12.34 -14.41 2.20
N CYS A 6 13.40 -14.21 2.99
CA CYS A 6 14.54 -15.11 3.11
C CYS A 6 14.21 -16.55 3.55
N ASP A 7 13.09 -16.78 4.24
CA ASP A 7 12.71 -18.11 4.74
C ASP A 7 11.72 -18.83 3.80
N LYS A 8 11.32 -18.18 2.70
CA LYS A 8 10.28 -18.70 1.80
C LYS A 8 10.71 -20.00 1.11
N ASP A 9 11.97 -20.08 0.71
CA ASP A 9 12.51 -21.22 -0.04
C ASP A 9 13.05 -22.34 0.88
N ASP A 10 13.24 -22.05 2.17
CA ASP A 10 13.80 -22.98 3.18
C ASP A 10 12.72 -23.76 3.93
N ASP A 11 11.44 -23.47 3.64
CA ASP A 11 10.34 -23.92 4.48
C ASP A 11 9.94 -25.38 4.20
N ALA A 12 10.34 -26.27 5.11
CA ALA A 12 9.76 -27.60 5.34
C ALA A 12 8.24 -27.58 5.62
N ARG A 13 7.61 -26.40 5.56
CA ARG A 13 6.21 -26.09 5.85
C ARG A 13 5.29 -26.23 4.62
N GLY A 14 5.83 -26.21 3.39
CA GLY A 14 5.07 -26.36 2.12
C GLY A 14 4.60 -25.03 1.50
N PRO A 15 4.30 -25.01 0.19
CA PRO A 15 4.05 -23.78 -0.60
C PRO A 15 2.78 -22.99 -0.20
N ASP A 16 1.81 -23.63 0.46
CA ASP A 16 0.51 -23.04 0.82
C ASP A 16 0.51 -22.20 2.12
N LYS A 17 1.68 -21.76 2.60
CA LYS A 17 1.81 -21.05 3.89
C LYS A 17 2.38 -19.64 3.81
N TRP A 18 2.58 -19.13 2.60
CA TRP A 18 3.09 -17.79 2.37
C TRP A 18 2.09 -16.96 1.58
N GLU A 19 1.79 -15.79 2.12
CA GLU A 19 1.02 -14.77 1.42
C GLU A 19 1.89 -13.53 1.26
N THR A 20 1.78 -12.86 0.12
CA THR A 20 2.54 -11.65 -0.19
C THR A 20 1.59 -10.62 -0.77
N TYR A 21 1.63 -9.43 -0.19
CA TYR A 21 0.76 -8.33 -0.56
C TYR A 21 1.61 -7.09 -0.84
N ASP A 22 1.43 -6.50 -2.01
CA ASP A 22 1.85 -5.12 -2.29
C ASP A 22 0.66 -4.21 -2.00
N LEU A 23 0.76 -3.43 -0.92
CA LEU A 23 -0.34 -2.66 -0.36
C LEU A 23 -0.13 -1.17 -0.65
N GLN A 24 -1.08 -0.59 -1.37
CA GLN A 24 -1.08 0.81 -1.78
C GLN A 24 -2.46 1.40 -1.49
N PRO A 25 -2.57 2.72 -1.20
CA PRO A 25 -3.87 3.34 -0.97
C PRO A 25 -4.76 3.21 -2.22
N VAL A 26 -5.98 2.69 -2.05
CA VAL A 26 -6.91 2.37 -3.16
C VAL A 26 -7.25 3.61 -4.01
N ASP A 27 -7.34 4.78 -3.38
CA ASP A 27 -7.70 6.04 -4.03
C ASP A 27 -6.49 6.82 -4.58
N TYR A 28 -5.35 6.15 -4.79
CA TYR A 28 -4.21 6.77 -5.46
C TYR A 28 -4.47 6.89 -6.97
N PHE A 29 -4.13 8.03 -7.56
CA PHE A 29 -4.34 8.30 -8.98
C PHE A 29 -3.21 7.70 -9.82
N TYR A 30 -3.55 6.82 -10.75
CA TYR A 30 -2.60 6.26 -11.72
C TYR A 30 -2.95 6.85 -13.09
N PRO A 31 -2.09 7.70 -13.68
CA PRO A 31 -2.36 8.33 -14.97
C PRO A 31 -2.74 7.32 -16.07
N GLU A 32 -2.10 6.16 -16.09
CA GLU A 32 -2.35 5.09 -17.05
C GLU A 32 -3.72 4.41 -16.88
N ARG A 33 -4.41 4.65 -15.76
CA ARG A 33 -5.71 4.07 -15.39
C ARG A 33 -6.81 5.13 -15.46
N ASP A 34 -6.59 6.26 -14.79
CA ASP A 34 -7.59 7.29 -14.59
C ASP A 34 -7.77 8.24 -15.78
N LEU A 35 -6.88 8.15 -16.77
CA LEU A 35 -6.97 8.90 -18.02
C LEU A 35 -7.43 8.06 -19.21
N LEU A 36 -7.64 6.76 -19.02
CA LEU A 36 -8.17 5.91 -20.08
C LEU A 36 -9.68 6.06 -20.16
N PRO A 37 -10.25 6.18 -21.37
CA PRO A 37 -11.70 6.22 -21.54
C PRO A 37 -12.34 4.90 -21.09
N ASP A 38 -13.56 5.01 -20.52
CA ASP A 38 -14.35 3.94 -19.86
C ASP A 38 -14.51 2.58 -20.57
N PRO A 39 -14.26 2.39 -21.89
CA PRO A 39 -14.21 1.02 -22.45
C PRO A 39 -12.93 0.23 -22.12
N LEU A 40 -11.87 0.87 -21.62
CA LEU A 40 -10.53 0.27 -21.42
C LEU A 40 -10.18 0.00 -19.94
N THR A 41 -10.99 0.50 -19.02
CA THR A 41 -10.85 0.36 -17.55
C THR A 41 -11.82 -0.70 -17.03
N SER A 42 -11.60 -1.96 -17.42
CA SER A 42 -12.43 -3.06 -16.92
C SER A 42 -12.26 -3.24 -15.40
N GLU A 43 -13.32 -3.68 -14.71
CA GLU A 43 -13.30 -4.04 -13.29
C GLU A 43 -12.19 -5.06 -12.97
N GLU A 44 -11.91 -5.96 -13.92
CA GLU A 44 -10.83 -6.94 -13.86
C GLU A 44 -9.43 -6.30 -13.88
N THR A 45 -9.23 -5.22 -14.65
CA THR A 45 -7.98 -4.46 -14.65
C THR A 45 -7.77 -3.78 -13.30
N MET A 46 -8.84 -3.22 -12.73
CA MET A 46 -8.82 -2.57 -11.42
C MET A 46 -8.53 -3.57 -10.29
N SER A 47 -9.12 -4.76 -10.32
CA SER A 47 -8.88 -5.81 -9.32
C SER A 47 -7.47 -6.40 -9.40
N ARG A 48 -6.83 -6.39 -10.58
CA ARG A 48 -5.44 -6.82 -10.74
C ARG A 48 -4.42 -5.80 -10.24
N LEU A 49 -4.79 -4.52 -10.17
CA LEU A 49 -3.90 -3.43 -9.79
C LEU A 49 -3.74 -3.29 -8.27
N PHE A 50 -4.74 -3.68 -7.50
CA PHE A 50 -4.71 -3.57 -6.04
C PHE A 50 -4.83 -4.94 -5.39
N ASN A 51 -3.85 -5.29 -4.56
CA ASN A 51 -4.01 -6.45 -3.68
C ASN A 51 -4.96 -6.06 -2.54
N GLU A 52 -6.06 -6.79 -2.40
CA GLU A 52 -6.96 -6.65 -1.27
C GLU A 52 -6.55 -7.64 -0.16
N PHE A 53 -6.04 -7.11 0.96
CA PHE A 53 -5.85 -7.91 2.17
C PHE A 53 -7.16 -7.96 2.97
N LYS A 54 -7.80 -9.14 2.98
CA LYS A 54 -9.15 -9.32 3.54
C LYS A 54 -9.19 -9.65 5.03
N ASP A 55 -8.05 -9.97 5.66
CA ASP A 55 -7.96 -10.27 7.09
C ASP A 55 -7.45 -9.03 7.88
N LYS A 56 -7.09 -9.22 9.15
CA LYS A 56 -6.48 -8.24 10.04
C LYS A 56 -5.13 -8.69 10.55
N ILE A 57 -4.21 -7.73 10.65
CA ILE A 57 -2.90 -7.91 11.27
C ILE A 57 -3.09 -7.79 12.78
N ARG A 58 -3.11 -8.93 13.47
CA ARG A 58 -3.33 -9.03 14.92
C ARG A 58 -2.01 -8.92 15.68
N ILE A 59 -1.80 -7.78 16.33
CA ILE A 59 -0.53 -7.43 17.00
C ILE A 59 -0.79 -6.61 18.27
N THR A 60 0.22 -6.50 19.13
CA THR A 60 0.14 -5.66 20.33
C THR A 60 0.29 -4.18 20.01
N LYS A 61 -0.19 -3.32 20.93
CA LYS A 61 0.03 -1.87 20.86
C LYS A 61 1.51 -1.49 20.79
N GLN A 62 2.37 -2.26 21.47
CA GLN A 62 3.82 -2.04 21.45
C GLN A 62 4.39 -2.31 20.06
N GLN A 63 4.08 -3.47 19.46
CA GLN A 63 4.50 -3.81 18.10
C GLN A 63 4.02 -2.76 17.09
N TYR A 64 2.76 -2.32 17.19
CA TYR A 64 2.23 -1.28 16.31
C TYR A 64 2.98 0.06 16.45
N SER A 65 3.35 0.42 17.69
CA SER A 65 4.14 1.63 17.94
C SER A 65 5.55 1.53 17.34
N THR A 66 6.18 0.35 17.35
CA THR A 66 7.46 0.09 16.68
C THR A 66 7.30 0.18 15.17
N PHE A 67 6.22 -0.40 14.62
CA PHE A 67 5.92 -0.35 13.18
C PHE A 67 5.84 1.09 12.68
N ARG A 68 5.07 1.94 13.38
CA ARG A 68 4.89 3.35 13.03
C ARG A 68 6.14 4.21 13.15
N LYS A 69 7.10 3.79 13.97
CA LYS A 69 8.38 4.48 14.18
C LYS A 69 9.50 3.93 13.33
N THR A 70 9.29 2.82 12.63
CA THR A 70 10.34 2.19 11.83
C THR A 70 10.76 3.15 10.73
N HIS A 71 12.02 3.59 10.81
CA HIS A 71 12.64 4.35 9.74
C HIS A 71 13.13 3.38 8.66
N GLU A 72 13.17 3.86 7.43
CA GLU A 72 13.60 3.09 6.27
C GLU A 72 15.01 2.48 6.43
N GLU A 73 15.88 3.19 7.15
CA GLU A 73 17.26 2.79 7.43
C GLU A 73 17.40 1.75 8.55
N ASP A 74 16.32 1.45 9.28
CA ASP A 74 16.37 0.57 10.44
C ASP A 74 16.41 -0.90 10.00
N ARG A 75 17.64 -1.35 9.71
CA ARG A 75 17.94 -2.74 9.27
C ARG A 75 17.63 -3.78 10.34
N LYS A 76 17.40 -3.38 11.60
CA LYS A 76 17.14 -4.26 12.75
C LYS A 76 15.72 -4.15 13.30
N SER A 77 14.77 -3.79 12.43
CA SER A 77 13.36 -3.77 12.79
C SER A 77 12.83 -5.20 12.97
N GLU A 78 12.03 -5.43 14.02
CA GLU A 78 11.30 -6.68 14.24
C GLU A 78 10.42 -7.06 13.02
N TRP A 79 10.04 -6.06 12.22
CA TRP A 79 9.25 -6.23 10.99
C TRP A 79 10.05 -6.74 9.80
N ARG A 80 11.38 -6.66 9.84
CA ARG A 80 12.26 -7.29 8.85
C ARG A 80 12.56 -8.75 9.23
N GLU A 81 12.78 -9.02 10.52
CA GLU A 81 13.08 -10.37 11.03
C GLU A 81 11.83 -11.26 11.10
N GLY A 82 10.70 -10.65 11.44
CA GLY A 82 9.36 -11.25 11.46
C GLY A 82 8.69 -11.07 12.82
N ALA A 83 7.67 -10.21 12.86
CA ALA A 83 6.84 -9.97 14.04
C ALA A 83 5.78 -11.08 14.18
N LEU A 84 5.73 -11.74 15.33
CA LEU A 84 4.72 -12.78 15.59
C LEU A 84 3.35 -12.15 15.83
N SER A 85 2.31 -12.75 15.26
CA SER A 85 0.92 -12.40 15.55
C SER A 85 0.56 -12.77 16.99
N THR A 86 -0.38 -12.04 17.59
CA THR A 86 -0.83 -12.30 18.96
C THR A 86 -1.51 -13.66 19.13
N ASP A 87 -2.10 -14.19 18.04
CA ASP A 87 -2.70 -15.53 18.01
C ASP A 87 -1.70 -16.65 17.65
N GLY A 88 -0.43 -16.31 17.40
CA GLY A 88 0.63 -17.25 17.07
C GLY A 88 0.50 -17.94 15.70
N LYS A 89 -0.48 -17.55 14.87
CA LYS A 89 -0.72 -18.17 13.55
C LYS A 89 0.20 -17.65 12.47
N TRP A 90 0.64 -16.40 12.58
CA TRP A 90 1.38 -15.71 11.52
C TRP A 90 2.68 -15.10 12.04
N LYS A 91 3.66 -15.04 11.13
CA LYS A 91 4.87 -14.23 11.29
C LYS A 91 4.85 -13.17 10.20
N TYR A 92 4.58 -11.93 10.56
CA TYR A 92 4.46 -10.82 9.63
C TYR A 92 5.83 -10.21 9.34
N ARG A 93 6.11 -9.99 8.06
CA ARG A 93 7.25 -9.19 7.60
C ARG A 93 6.75 -8.05 6.74
N ALA A 94 7.28 -6.86 6.97
CA ALA A 94 6.84 -5.65 6.28
C ALA A 94 8.02 -4.71 6.03
N VAL A 95 7.98 -4.04 4.87
CA VAL A 95 8.97 -3.05 4.44
C VAL A 95 8.27 -2.02 3.55
N LEU A 96 8.69 -0.77 3.64
CA LEU A 96 8.31 0.25 2.66
C LEU A 96 9.15 0.06 1.38
N LEU A 97 8.50 0.04 0.23
CA LEU A 97 9.12 -0.08 -1.09
C LEU A 97 8.84 1.19 -1.91
N ASP A 98 9.59 1.36 -3.02
CA ASP A 98 9.32 2.33 -4.10
C ASP A 98 9.16 3.81 -3.70
N PHE A 99 9.93 4.24 -2.70
CA PHE A 99 10.03 5.63 -2.22
C PHE A 99 10.73 6.62 -3.20
N PHE A 100 11.24 6.12 -4.34
CA PHE A 100 11.96 6.92 -5.34
C PHE A 100 11.09 7.50 -6.47
N TRP A 101 9.76 7.48 -6.34
CA TRP A 101 8.84 8.12 -7.31
C TRP A 101 8.80 9.66 -7.16
N ALA A 102 9.96 10.31 -7.20
CA ALA A 102 10.09 11.75 -7.37
C ALA A 102 10.08 12.12 -8.87
N LYS A 103 9.04 11.74 -9.62
CA LYS A 103 8.94 12.09 -11.04
C LYS A 103 7.96 13.24 -11.26
N HIS A 104 8.53 14.45 -11.30
CA HIS A 104 7.96 15.69 -11.84
C HIS A 104 6.50 16.03 -11.48
N LYS A 105 6.31 16.57 -10.27
CA LYS A 105 5.08 17.28 -9.83
C LYS A 105 4.52 18.28 -10.85
N LEU A 106 5.37 18.82 -11.73
CA LEU A 106 5.00 19.77 -12.80
C LEU A 106 4.06 19.16 -13.85
N GLN A 107 4.26 17.90 -14.25
CA GLN A 107 3.40 17.28 -15.26
C GLN A 107 2.04 16.90 -14.66
N ALA A 108 2.02 16.40 -13.41
CA ALA A 108 0.80 16.11 -12.68
C ALA A 108 -0.03 17.37 -12.37
N GLN A 109 0.59 18.48 -11.98
CA GLN A 109 -0.10 19.76 -11.76
C GLN A 109 -0.66 20.35 -13.07
N ALA A 110 0.09 20.28 -14.17
CA ALA A 110 -0.39 20.71 -15.48
C ALA A 110 -1.55 19.82 -15.97
N MET A 111 -1.48 18.51 -15.75
CA MET A 111 -2.56 17.59 -16.06
C MET A 111 -3.76 17.77 -15.14
N THR A 112 -3.58 18.18 -13.89
CA THR A 112 -4.70 18.47 -12.96
C THR A 112 -5.61 19.57 -13.54
N GLY A 113 -5.03 20.61 -14.14
CA GLY A 113 -5.82 21.68 -14.80
C GLY A 113 -6.64 21.17 -15.99
N VAL A 114 -6.09 20.23 -16.77
CA VAL A 114 -6.79 19.61 -17.91
C VAL A 114 -7.87 18.64 -17.43
N ILE A 115 -7.58 17.83 -16.41
CA ILE A 115 -8.50 16.82 -15.84
C ILE A 115 -9.66 17.49 -15.09
N GLN A 116 -9.41 18.56 -14.33
CA GLN A 116 -10.47 19.35 -13.69
C GLN A 116 -11.45 19.92 -14.74
N THR A 117 -10.94 20.30 -15.91
CA THR A 117 -11.78 20.76 -17.04
C THR A 117 -12.61 19.60 -17.63
N PHE A 118 -12.06 18.39 -17.70
CA PHE A 118 -12.78 17.19 -18.13
C PHE A 118 -13.84 16.72 -17.10
N ASN A 119 -13.56 16.80 -15.80
CA ASN A 119 -14.50 16.47 -14.71
C ASN A 119 -15.69 17.44 -14.60
N VAL A 120 -15.60 18.65 -15.15
CA VAL A 120 -16.74 19.58 -15.25
C VAL A 120 -17.69 19.17 -16.39
N ILE A 121 -17.18 18.47 -17.41
CA ILE A 121 -17.93 18.07 -18.61
C ILE A 121 -18.46 16.62 -18.46
N GLY A 122 -17.66 15.72 -17.89
CA GLY A 122 -18.06 14.37 -17.51
C GLY A 122 -18.67 14.37 -16.12
N ARG A 123 -19.89 13.84 -15.95
CA ARG A 123 -20.67 13.84 -14.69
C ARG A 123 -20.10 12.97 -13.55
N ASN A 124 -18.80 12.74 -13.52
CA ASN A 124 -18.12 12.03 -12.45
C ASN A 124 -17.56 13.09 -11.50
N GLY A 125 -18.07 13.12 -10.27
CA GLY A 125 -17.70 14.12 -9.25
C GLY A 125 -16.20 14.20 -8.97
N PRO A 126 -15.73 15.15 -8.15
CA PRO A 126 -14.31 15.44 -7.98
C PRO A 126 -13.56 14.22 -7.42
N MET A 127 -12.95 13.41 -8.30
CA MET A 127 -11.90 12.48 -7.92
C MET A 127 -10.72 13.33 -7.44
N SER A 128 -10.40 13.26 -6.15
CA SER A 128 -9.18 13.86 -5.62
C SER A 128 -8.00 13.04 -6.12
N ILE A 129 -7.37 13.53 -7.19
CA ILE A 129 -6.02 13.11 -7.53
C ILE A 129 -5.19 13.30 -6.25
N THR A 130 -4.61 12.23 -5.73
CA THR A 130 -3.69 12.34 -4.59
C THR A 130 -2.45 13.10 -5.07
N THR A 131 -2.49 14.42 -5.00
CA THR A 131 -1.55 15.30 -5.73
C THR A 131 -0.31 15.66 -4.89
N THR A 132 -0.32 15.33 -3.60
CA THR A 132 0.74 15.68 -2.67
C THR A 132 1.25 14.47 -1.91
N ALA A 133 2.53 14.52 -1.52
CA ALA A 133 3.15 13.50 -0.68
C ALA A 133 2.52 13.43 0.73
N GLU A 134 1.98 14.55 1.22
CA GLU A 134 1.30 14.64 2.51
C GLU A 134 -0.03 13.89 2.47
N GLU A 135 -0.86 14.16 1.46
CA GLU A 135 -2.12 13.44 1.24
C GLU A 135 -1.88 11.93 1.03
N TYR A 136 -0.85 11.56 0.25
CA TYR A 136 -0.46 10.16 0.08
C TYR A 136 -0.12 9.50 1.41
N ARG A 137 0.72 10.17 2.22
CA ARG A 137 1.10 9.69 3.54
C ARG A 137 -0.12 9.51 4.43
N GLU A 138 -1.04 10.47 4.47
CA GLU A 138 -2.26 10.36 5.27
C GLU A 138 -3.12 9.17 4.86
N LYS A 139 -3.39 8.99 3.55
CA LYS A 139 -4.16 7.85 3.03
C LYS A 139 -3.47 6.52 3.31
N PHE A 140 -2.15 6.45 3.13
CA PHE A 140 -1.36 5.25 3.43
C PHE A 140 -1.40 4.89 4.91
N LEU A 141 -1.19 5.86 5.79
CA LEU A 141 -1.25 5.64 7.23
C LEU A 141 -2.66 5.24 7.67
N GLY A 142 -3.71 5.84 7.10
CA GLY A 142 -5.10 5.45 7.34
C GLY A 142 -5.42 4.02 6.88
N MET A 143 -4.91 3.60 5.72
CA MET A 143 -5.02 2.21 5.26
C MET A 143 -4.33 1.25 6.25
N VAL A 144 -3.09 1.55 6.66
CA VAL A 144 -2.35 0.77 7.66
C VAL A 144 -3.13 0.67 8.97
N ASP A 145 -3.67 1.79 9.47
CA ASP A 145 -4.51 1.82 10.68
C ASP A 145 -5.72 0.89 10.52
N GLY A 146 -6.34 0.86 9.34
CA GLY A 146 -7.47 -0.02 9.03
C GLY A 146 -7.12 -1.51 8.92
N LEU A 147 -5.87 -1.87 8.60
CA LEU A 147 -5.43 -3.26 8.47
C LEU A 147 -5.10 -3.90 9.82
N VAL A 148 -4.78 -3.10 10.83
CA VAL A 148 -4.31 -3.58 12.14
C VAL A 148 -5.47 -3.76 13.11
N GLU A 149 -5.50 -4.92 13.76
CA GLU A 149 -6.36 -5.19 14.91
C GLU A 149 -5.46 -5.31 16.15
N LEU A 150 -5.53 -4.31 17.03
CA LEU A 150 -4.74 -4.31 18.25
C LEU A 150 -5.32 -5.30 19.26
N GLN A 151 -4.48 -6.21 19.74
CA GLN A 151 -4.83 -7.15 20.80
C GLN A 151 -3.89 -6.99 21.99
N GLY A 152 -4.45 -6.89 23.19
CA GLY A 152 -3.72 -6.62 24.43
C GLY A 152 -4.39 -5.58 25.31
#